data_AF-A0A945UR53-F1
#
_entry.id   AF-A0A945UR53-F1
#
_cell.length_a   1.000
_cell.length_b   1.000
_cell.length_c   1.000
_cell.angle_alpha   90.00
_cell.angle_beta   90.00
_cell.angle_gamma   90.00
#
_symmetry.space_group_name_H-M   'P 1'
#
loop_
_entity.id
_entity.type
_entity.pdbx_description
1 polymer ?
#
loop_
_entity_poly.entity_id
_entity_poly.type
_entity_poly.pdbx_seq_one_letter_code
_entity_poly.pdbx_strand_id
1 'polypeptide(L)' 'MRVLLDSDVVVNWVGFPHLLKANTIALLTNPETEVFISPVSIWELGPKVI' A
#
# COMPACT_ATOMS: atom_id res chain seq x y z
N MET A 1 3.49 4.73 14.13
CA MET A 1 3.79 5.73 13.08
C MET A 1 2.64 5.78 12.08
N ARG A 2 2.36 6.91 11.41
CA ARG A 2 1.26 7.01 10.43
C ARG A 2 1.80 7.09 9.01
N VAL A 3 1.23 6.30 8.10
CA VAL A 3 1.59 6.31 6.67
C VAL A 3 0.34 6.39 5.81
N LEU A 4 0.38 7.23 4.77
CA LEU A 4 -0.66 7.29 3.74
C LEU A 4 -0.12 6.57 2.50
N LEU A 5 -0.84 5.56 2.03
CA LEU A 5 -0.44 4.79 0.86
C LEU A 5 -1.00 5.41 -0.42
N ASP A 6 -0.12 5.49 -1.41
CA ASP A 6 -0.51 5.66 -2.79
C ASP A 6 -1.15 4.37 -3.33
N SER A 7 -2.00 4.50 -4.35
CA SER A 7 -2.68 3.35 -4.97
C SER A 7 -1.70 2.32 -5.54
N ASP A 8 -0.54 2.74 -6.06
CA ASP A 8 0.50 1.79 -6.55
C ASP A 8 1.10 0.95 -5.42
N VAL A 9 1.31 1.57 -4.26
CA VAL A 9 1.84 0.86 -3.08
C VAL A 9 0.83 -0.16 -2.59
N VAL A 10 -0.46 0.16 -2.63
CA VAL A 10 -1.54 -0.77 -2.26
C VAL A 10 -1.59 -1.96 -3.20
N VAL A 11 -1.59 -1.74 -4.53
CA VAL A 11 -1.60 -2.82 -5.53
C VAL A 11 -0.40 -3.74 -5.34
N ASN A 12 0.79 -3.17 -5.18
CA ASN A 12 2.00 -3.96 -4.99
C ASN A 12 2.01 -4.69 -3.66
N TRP A 13 1.49 -4.10 -2.58
CA TRP A 13 1.46 -4.78 -1.29
C TRP A 13 0.54 -6.01 -1.30
N VAL A 14 -0.62 -5.90 -1.93
CA VAL A 14 -1.62 -6.98 -1.95
C VAL A 14 -1.31 -8.03 -3.02
N GLY A 15 -0.92 -7.62 -4.23
CA GLY A 15 -0.75 -8.52 -5.38
C GLY A 15 0.69 -8.96 -5.64
N PHE A 16 1.67 -8.08 -5.41
CA PHE A 16 3.05 -8.28 -5.85
C PHE A 16 4.07 -7.80 -4.81
N PRO A 17 4.05 -8.32 -3.56
CA PRO A 17 4.83 -7.74 -2.46
C PRO A 17 6.34 -7.79 -2.70
N HIS A 18 6.82 -8.66 -3.59
CA HIS A 18 8.22 -8.73 -4.01
C HIS A 18 8.71 -7.49 -4.78
N LEU A 19 7.80 -6.67 -5.30
CA LEU A 19 8.11 -5.38 -5.94
C LEU A 19 8.35 -4.25 -4.92
N LEU A 20 7.99 -4.47 -3.65
CA LEU A 20 8.25 -3.52 -2.58
C LEU A 20 9.65 -3.70 -2.00
N LYS A 21 10.26 -2.60 -1.60
CA LYS A 21 11.53 -2.64 -0.86
C LYS A 21 11.32 -3.32 0.49
N ALA A 22 12.33 -4.07 0.95
CA ALA A 22 12.26 -4.81 2.21
C ALA A 22 11.93 -3.92 3.43
N ASN A 23 12.43 -2.69 3.45
CA ASN A 23 12.10 -1.72 4.51
C ASN A 23 10.64 -1.24 4.45
N THR A 24 10.06 -1.10 3.26
CA THR A 24 8.63 -0.80 3.08
C THR A 24 7.79 -1.96 3.58
N ILE A 25 8.15 -3.21 3.25
CA ILE A 25 7.43 -4.39 3.76
C ILE A 25 7.49 -4.42 5.29
N ALA A 26 8.69 -4.31 5.87
CA ALA A 26 8.86 -4.31 7.32
C ALA A 26 8.02 -3.22 8.00
N LEU A 27 7.87 -2.07 7.34
CA LEU A 27 7.05 -0.98 7.82
C LEU A 27 5.56 -1.28 7.80
N LEU A 28 5.07 -1.82 6.68
CA LEU A 28 3.66 -2.15 6.46
C LEU A 28 3.21 -3.36 7.29
N THR A 29 4.14 -4.25 7.68
CA THR A 29 3.85 -5.40 8.55
C THR A 29 4.02 -5.11 10.03
N ASN A 30 4.49 -3.91 10.42
CA ASN A 30 4.63 -3.55 11.82
C ASN A 30 3.25 -3.20 12.42
N PRO A 31 2.82 -3.87 13.52
CA PRO A 31 1.51 -3.64 14.13
C PRO A 31 1.34 -2.24 14.76
N GLU A 32 2.43 -1.51 15.01
CA GLU A 32 2.39 -0.12 15.49
C GLU A 32 2.30 0.91 14.35
N THR A 33 2.31 0.46 13.10
CA THR A 33 2.11 1.31 11.92
C THR A 33 0.62 1.44 11.63
N GLU A 34 0.12 2.66 11.71
CA GLU A 34 -1.24 3.00 11.30
C GLU A 34 -1.23 3.37 9.81
N VAL A 35 -1.96 2.59 9.01
CA VAL A 35 -1.98 2.69 7.55
C VAL A 35 -3.27 3.36 7.09
N PHE A 36 -3.13 4.40 6.29
CA PHE A 36 -4.23 5.14 5.70
C PHE A 36 -4.23 4.97 4.19
N ILE A 37 -5.43 4.99 3.59
CA ILE A 37 -5.63 5.01 2.14
C ILE A 37 -6.65 6.11 1.85
N SER A 38 -6.36 6.96 0.87
CA SER A 38 -7.29 8.03 0.50
C SER A 38 -8.45 7.47 -0.35
N PRO A 39 -9.66 8.06 -0.29
CA PRO A 39 -10.76 7.67 -1.18
C PRO A 39 -10.41 7.77 -2.67
N VAL A 40 -9.57 8.73 -3.05
CA VAL A 40 -9.07 8.88 -4.43
C VAL A 40 -8.21 7.69 -4.81
N SER A 41 -7.29 7.30 -3.93
CA SER A 41 -6.44 6.12 -4.14
C SER A 41 -7.26 4.83 -4.24
N ILE A 42 -8.40 4.71 -3.55
CA ILE A 42 -9.32 3.58 -3.70
C ILE A 42 -9.96 3.59 -5.10
N TRP A 43 -10.40 4.75 -5.60
CA TRP A 43 -10.95 4.87 -6.94
C TRP A 43 -9.93 4.47 -8.02
N GLU A 44 -8.67 4.84 -7.84
CA GLU A 44 -7.57 4.48 -8.74
C GLU A 44 -7.26 2.97 -8.78
N LEU A 45 -7.64 2.20 -7.75
CA LEU A 45 -7.46 0.74 -7.77
C LEU A 45 -8.31 0.08 -8.86
N GLY A 46 -9.52 0.59 -9.11
CA GLY A 46 -10.42 0.06 -10.14
C GLY A 46 -9.74 -0.11 -11.50
N PRO A 47 -9.21 0.96 -12.14
CA PRO A 47 -8.52 0.85 -13.41
C PRO A 47 -7.16 0.14 -13.36
N LYS A 48 -6.51 0.04 -12.20
CA LYS A 48 -5.19 -0.62 -12.06
C LYS A 48 -5.26 -2.14 -11.89
N VAL A 49 -6.43 -2.68 -11.54
CA VAL A 49 -6.66 -4.11 -11.29
C VAL A 49 -7.42 -4.78 -12.46
N ILE A 50 -7.81 -4.01 -13.49
CA ILE A 50 -8.41 -4.51 -14.73
C ILE A 50 -7.33 -4.94 -15.73
#